data_AF-A0A928PHJ9-F1
#
_entry.id   AF-A0A928PHJ9-F1
#
_cell.length_a   1.000
_cell.length_b   1.000
_cell.length_c   1.000
_cell.angle_alpha   90.00
_cell.angle_beta   90.00
_cell.angle_gamma   90.00
#
_symmetry.space_group_name_H-M   'P 1'
#
loop_
_entity.id
_entity.type
_entity.pdbx_description
1 polymer ?
#
loop_
_entity_poly.entity_id
_entity_poly.type
_entity_poly.pdbx_seq_one_letter_code
_entity_poly.pdbx_strand_id
1 'polypeptide(L)'
;MADMEPKKLSREKLEDGSVLLLLKERFQDDMTEDNLLELMQVLRDSVVILPMQVLMSAADAERMRLYEENMKFVAENEVQVVPAVSELEGEKYMFIFSQAEQIPVEYSESVTLMRAPYEKVYQYFMEDETLYGIVLDPFTENLELPAELIHAIARMDSHLEDEA
;
A
#
# COMPACT_ATOMS: atom_id res chain seq x y z
N MET A 1 -31.84 -16.74 12.62
CA MET A 1 -30.81 -15.73 12.33
C MET A 1 -29.58 -16.24 13.05
N ALA A 2 -28.60 -16.77 12.32
CA ALA A 2 -27.38 -17.26 12.94
C ALA A 2 -26.51 -16.04 13.21
N ASP A 3 -26.24 -15.75 14.48
CA ASP A 3 -25.13 -14.90 14.89
C ASP A 3 -23.86 -15.52 14.32
N MET A 4 -23.37 -14.97 13.20
CA MET A 4 -22.00 -15.19 12.80
C MET A 4 -21.18 -14.19 13.60
N GLU A 5 -20.69 -14.62 14.77
CA GLU A 5 -19.58 -13.92 15.41
C GLU A 5 -18.47 -13.76 14.37
N PRO A 6 -17.90 -12.54 14.20
CA PRO A 6 -16.84 -12.32 13.23
C PRO A 6 -15.68 -13.28 13.55
N LYS A 7 -15.30 -14.11 12.58
CA LYS A 7 -14.15 -15.01 12.71
C LYS A 7 -12.91 -14.13 12.94
N LYS A 8 -12.46 -14.04 14.19
CA LYS A 8 -11.28 -13.27 14.57
C LYS A 8 -10.06 -13.78 13.80
N LEU A 9 -9.34 -12.87 13.15
CA LEU A 9 -8.15 -13.15 12.35
C LEU A 9 -6.91 -12.88 13.19
N SER A 10 -5.97 -13.83 13.22
CA SER A 10 -4.68 -13.62 13.90
C SER A 10 -3.74 -12.81 13.00
N ARG A 11 -2.85 -12.03 13.61
CA ARG A 11 -1.87 -11.21 12.89
C ARG A 11 -0.98 -12.05 11.96
N GLU A 12 -0.61 -13.25 12.39
CA GLU A 12 0.16 -14.21 11.59
C GLU A 12 -0.52 -14.54 10.25
N LYS A 13 -1.86 -14.65 10.23
CA LYS A 13 -2.62 -14.95 9.00
C LYS A 13 -2.71 -13.77 8.05
N LEU A 14 -2.55 -12.54 8.55
CA LEU A 14 -2.59 -11.33 7.71
C LEU A 14 -1.20 -10.92 7.24
N GLU A 15 -0.13 -11.54 7.76
CA GLU A 15 1.23 -11.10 7.52
C GLU A 15 1.60 -11.19 6.05
N ASP A 16 1.32 -12.31 5.38
CA ASP A 16 1.75 -12.57 4.00
C ASP A 16 0.84 -11.98 2.91
N GLY A 17 -0.23 -11.27 3.31
CA GLY A 17 -1.18 -10.65 2.39
C GLY A 17 -2.11 -11.61 1.64
N SER A 18 -2.01 -12.93 1.86
CA SER A 18 -2.83 -13.92 1.13
C SER A 18 -4.32 -13.79 1.43
N VAL A 19 -4.68 -13.50 2.67
CA VAL A 19 -6.08 -13.26 3.08
C VAL A 19 -6.63 -11.99 2.44
N LEU A 20 -5.81 -10.92 2.38
CA LEU A 20 -6.20 -9.67 1.74
C LEU A 20 -6.44 -9.89 0.24
N LEU A 21 -5.54 -10.60 -0.44
CA LEU A 21 -5.69 -10.95 -1.85
C LEU A 21 -6.96 -11.77 -2.10
N LEU A 22 -7.18 -12.82 -1.31
CA LEU A 22 -8.37 -13.68 -1.41
C LEU A 22 -9.68 -12.88 -1.27
N LEU A 23 -9.74 -11.97 -0.31
CA LEU A 23 -10.94 -11.15 -0.09
C LEU A 23 -11.14 -10.10 -1.19
N LYS A 24 -10.05 -9.57 -1.75
CA LYS A 24 -10.12 -8.69 -2.92
C LYS A 24 -10.71 -9.42 -4.11
N GLU A 25 -10.19 -10.61 -4.43
CA GLU A 25 -10.70 -11.47 -5.51
C GLU A 25 -12.19 -11.82 -5.28
N ARG A 26 -12.56 -12.21 -4.05
CA ARG A 26 -13.95 -12.50 -3.70
C ARG A 26 -14.88 -11.30 -3.89
N PHE A 27 -14.44 -10.09 -3.53
CA PHE A 27 -15.22 -8.88 -3.75
C PHE A 27 -15.37 -8.54 -5.24
N GLN A 28 -14.32 -8.76 -6.04
CA GLN A 28 -14.37 -8.55 -7.49
C GLN A 28 -15.31 -9.55 -8.18
N ASP A 29 -15.34 -10.80 -7.72
CA ASP A 29 -16.28 -11.82 -8.18
C ASP A 29 -17.74 -11.50 -7.78
N ASP A 30 -17.96 -10.94 -6.59
CA ASP A 30 -19.28 -10.64 -6.03
C ASP A 30 -19.27 -9.31 -5.24
N MET A 31 -19.62 -8.22 -5.93
CA MET A 31 -19.55 -6.84 -5.43
C MET A 31 -20.69 -6.48 -4.46
N THR A 32 -20.83 -7.24 -3.38
CA THR A 32 -21.78 -6.96 -2.29
C THR A 32 -21.18 -6.05 -1.23
N GLU A 33 -22.04 -5.34 -0.49
CA GLU A 33 -21.63 -4.49 0.64
C GLU A 33 -20.95 -5.31 1.75
N ASP A 34 -21.43 -6.53 2.01
CA ASP A 34 -20.84 -7.44 3.01
C ASP A 34 -19.40 -7.84 2.62
N ASN A 35 -19.17 -8.18 1.34
CA ASN A 35 -17.82 -8.53 0.87
C ASN A 35 -16.89 -7.31 0.89
N LEU A 36 -17.39 -6.11 0.57
CA LEU A 36 -16.62 -4.87 0.69
C LEU A 36 -16.24 -4.58 2.14
N LEU A 37 -17.19 -4.72 3.08
CA LEU A 37 -16.94 -4.47 4.49
C LEU A 37 -15.90 -5.44 5.06
N GLU A 38 -16.01 -6.73 4.72
CA GLU A 38 -15.05 -7.76 5.12
C GLU A 38 -13.63 -7.44 4.58
N LEU A 39 -13.54 -7.04 3.31
CA LEU A 39 -12.27 -6.62 2.70
C LEU A 39 -11.66 -5.40 3.40
N MET A 40 -12.47 -4.36 3.68
CA MET A 40 -12.01 -3.14 4.35
C MET A 40 -11.52 -3.40 5.77
N GLN A 41 -12.20 -4.28 6.52
CA GLN A 41 -11.77 -4.71 7.86
C GLN A 41 -10.43 -5.45 7.81
N VAL A 42 -10.24 -6.34 6.84
CA VAL A 42 -8.95 -7.04 6.70
C VAL A 42 -7.85 -6.10 6.24
N LEU A 43 -8.13 -5.20 5.30
CA LEU A 43 -7.14 -4.21 4.84
C LEU A 43 -6.68 -3.31 5.99
N ARG A 44 -7.60 -2.92 6.90
CA ARG A 44 -7.29 -2.12 8.09
C ARG A 44 -6.16 -2.73 8.92
N ASP A 45 -6.18 -4.05 9.07
CA ASP A 45 -5.27 -4.79 9.95
C ASP A 45 -4.09 -5.43 9.21
N SER A 46 -4.05 -5.31 7.88
CA SER A 46 -3.04 -5.93 7.04
C SER A 46 -1.72 -5.16 7.02
N VAL A 47 -0.63 -5.90 6.81
CA VAL A 47 0.65 -5.35 6.37
C VAL A 47 0.69 -5.44 4.85
N VAL A 48 0.81 -4.29 4.18
CA VAL A 48 0.89 -4.21 2.72
C VAL A 48 2.30 -3.85 2.27
N ILE A 49 2.58 -4.05 0.99
CA ILE A 49 3.82 -3.59 0.37
C ILE A 49 3.57 -2.22 -0.25
N LEU A 50 4.36 -1.25 0.18
CA LEU A 50 4.35 0.13 -0.26
C LEU A 50 5.66 0.42 -1.03
N PRO A 51 5.59 0.69 -2.34
CA PRO A 51 6.76 1.14 -3.09
C PRO A 51 7.14 2.57 -2.69
N MET A 52 8.43 2.80 -2.50
CA MET A 52 9.02 4.07 -2.11
C MET A 52 9.99 4.53 -3.18
N GLN A 53 10.02 5.83 -3.44
CA GLN A 53 10.97 6.47 -4.34
C GLN A 53 11.82 7.50 -3.60
N VAL A 54 13.05 7.68 -4.09
CA VAL A 54 13.97 8.67 -3.57
C VAL A 54 13.88 9.92 -4.44
N LEU A 55 13.41 11.02 -3.85
CA LEU A 55 13.45 12.34 -4.47
C LEU A 55 14.74 13.04 -4.05
N MET A 56 15.54 13.43 -5.03
CA MET A 56 16.76 14.20 -4.83
C MET A 56 16.90 15.25 -5.93
N SER A 57 17.75 16.25 -5.70
CA SER A 57 18.02 17.28 -6.69
C SER A 57 18.60 16.67 -7.97
N ALA A 58 18.36 17.30 -9.13
CA ALA A 58 18.94 16.85 -10.40
C ALA A 58 20.48 16.81 -10.34
N ALA A 59 21.10 17.73 -9.59
CA ALA A 59 22.54 17.74 -9.36
C ALA A 59 22.99 16.51 -8.55
N ASP A 60 22.27 16.17 -7.47
CA ASP A 60 22.57 14.96 -6.68
C ASP A 60 22.36 13.68 -7.48
N ALA A 61 21.28 13.60 -8.27
CA ALA A 61 21.00 12.45 -9.13
C ALA A 61 22.12 12.22 -10.17
N GLU A 62 22.62 13.29 -10.79
CA GLU A 62 23.71 13.19 -11.77
C GLU A 62 25.03 12.78 -11.10
N ARG A 63 25.32 13.33 -9.91
CA ARG A 63 26.50 12.90 -9.13
C ARG A 63 26.41 11.45 -8.68
N MET A 64 25.21 10.98 -8.34
CA MET A 64 24.98 9.59 -7.98
C MET A 64 25.17 8.65 -9.17
N ARG A 65 24.76 9.04 -10.39
CA ARG A 65 24.98 8.25 -11.61
C ARG A 65 26.45 8.10 -11.98
N LEU A 66 27.26 9.10 -11.67
CA LEU A 66 28.70 9.11 -11.92
C LEU A 66 29.50 8.44 -10.78
N TYR A 67 28.82 7.94 -9.73
CA TYR A 67 29.44 7.33 -8.56
C TYR A 67 29.70 5.83 -8.82
N GLU A 68 30.92 5.37 -8.54
CA GLU A 68 31.26 3.95 -8.64
C GLU A 68 30.66 3.14 -7.48
N GLU A 69 30.16 1.95 -7.78
CA GLU A 69 29.75 0.97 -6.77
C GLU A 69 30.92 0.74 -5.80
N ASN A 70 30.66 0.86 -4.48
CA ASN A 70 31.59 0.79 -3.33
C ASN A 70 32.11 2.13 -2.76
N MET A 71 31.72 3.29 -3.30
CA MET A 71 31.97 4.58 -2.64
C MET A 71 30.73 5.07 -1.87
N LYS A 72 30.94 5.68 -0.69
CA LYS A 72 29.85 6.21 0.14
C LYS A 72 29.36 7.54 -0.43
N PHE A 73 28.22 7.52 -1.12
CA PHE A 73 27.58 8.73 -1.63
C PHE A 73 26.97 9.56 -0.49
N VAL A 74 27.20 10.87 -0.51
CA VAL A 74 26.57 11.84 0.40
C VAL A 74 25.95 12.92 -0.47
N ALA A 75 24.62 13.02 -0.44
CA ALA A 75 23.91 14.09 -1.13
C ALA A 75 24.26 15.45 -0.51
N GLU A 76 24.34 16.48 -1.34
CA GLU A 76 24.57 17.86 -0.88
C GLU A 76 23.27 18.59 -0.56
N ASN A 77 22.15 18.15 -1.15
CA ASN A 77 20.83 18.68 -0.86
C ASN A 77 19.98 17.66 -0.11
N GLU A 78 18.82 18.14 0.32
CA GLU A 78 17.82 17.30 0.98
C GLU A 78 17.41 16.14 0.06
N VAL A 79 17.44 14.93 0.63
CA VAL A 79 16.95 13.72 0.00
C VAL A 79 15.70 13.31 0.75
N GLN A 80 14.60 13.14 0.02
CA GLN A 80 13.33 12.71 0.58
C GLN A 80 13.01 11.30 0.09
N VAL A 81 12.50 10.48 1.00
CA VAL A 81 11.99 9.15 0.67
C VAL A 81 10.47 9.23 0.85
N VAL A 82 9.76 9.13 -0.27
CA VAL A 82 8.30 9.27 -0.31
C VAL A 82 7.71 8.06 -1.02
N PRO A 83 6.41 7.76 -0.82
CA PRO A 83 5.75 6.74 -1.61
C PRO A 83 5.88 7.02 -3.12
N ALA A 84 5.99 5.95 -3.90
CA ALA A 84 5.86 6.07 -5.33
C ALA A 84 4.40 6.40 -5.67
N VAL A 85 4.23 7.42 -6.51
CA VAL A 85 2.93 7.91 -6.98
C VAL A 85 2.90 7.77 -8.49
N SER A 86 1.77 7.35 -9.04
CA SER A 86 1.57 7.25 -10.49
C SER A 86 0.31 8.00 -10.88
N GLU A 87 0.31 8.52 -12.11
CA GLU A 87 -0.83 9.22 -12.67
C GLU A 87 -1.67 8.24 -13.50
N LEU A 88 -2.95 8.14 -13.19
CA LEU A 88 -3.95 7.36 -13.92
C LEU A 88 -5.07 8.31 -14.33
N GLU A 89 -5.34 8.41 -15.63
CA GLU A 89 -6.40 9.28 -16.18
C GLU A 89 -6.33 10.76 -15.74
N GLY A 90 -5.13 11.27 -15.42
CA GLY A 90 -4.91 12.65 -14.98
C GLY A 90 -5.00 12.85 -13.46
N GLU A 91 -5.30 11.79 -12.71
CA GLU A 91 -5.35 11.80 -11.24
C GLU A 91 -4.17 11.04 -10.66
N LYS A 92 -3.69 11.49 -9.49
CA LYS A 92 -2.52 10.88 -8.83
C LYS A 92 -2.95 9.83 -7.81
N TYR A 93 -2.32 8.67 -7.89
CA TYR A 93 -2.57 7.56 -6.99
C TYR A 93 -1.30 7.04 -6.33
N MET A 94 -1.42 6.70 -5.07
CA MET A 94 -0.41 5.90 -4.37
C MET A 94 -0.72 4.42 -4.57
N PHE A 95 0.30 3.62 -4.84
CA PHE A 95 0.13 2.18 -5.04
C PHE A 95 0.47 1.40 -3.78
N ILE A 96 -0.35 0.40 -3.47
CA ILE A 96 -0.07 -0.61 -2.45
C ILE A 96 -0.30 -2.00 -3.04
N PHE A 97 0.37 -2.99 -2.48
CA PHE A 97 0.25 -4.36 -2.93
C PHE A 97 -0.04 -5.29 -1.76
N SER A 98 -0.90 -6.26 -2.01
CA SER A 98 -1.18 -7.35 -1.08
C SER A 98 0.05 -8.26 -0.94
N GLN A 99 0.68 -8.65 -2.06
CA GLN A 99 1.89 -9.48 -2.08
C GLN A 99 2.90 -9.02 -3.14
N ALA A 100 4.10 -9.61 -3.10
CA ALA A 100 5.18 -9.23 -4.01
C ALA A 100 4.89 -9.72 -5.44
N GLU A 101 4.13 -10.80 -5.58
CA GLU A 101 3.74 -11.44 -6.83
C GLU A 101 2.86 -10.55 -7.71
N GLN A 102 2.18 -9.55 -7.13
CA GLN A 102 1.41 -8.56 -7.89
C GLN A 102 2.28 -7.41 -8.44
N ILE A 103 3.59 -7.41 -8.20
CA ILE A 103 4.51 -6.36 -8.61
C ILE A 103 5.32 -6.83 -9.83
N PRO A 104 5.22 -6.17 -11.00
CA PRO A 104 6.07 -6.44 -12.14
C PRO A 104 7.56 -6.23 -11.80
N VAL A 105 8.43 -7.09 -12.34
CA VAL A 105 9.87 -7.04 -12.07
C VAL A 105 10.43 -5.67 -12.47
N GLU A 106 10.06 -5.17 -13.65
CA GLU A 106 10.52 -3.89 -14.18
C GLU A 106 10.12 -2.70 -13.29
N TYR A 107 8.95 -2.78 -12.66
CA TYR A 107 8.52 -1.76 -11.72
C TYR A 107 9.33 -1.84 -10.43
N SER A 108 9.52 -3.06 -9.89
CA SER A 108 10.27 -3.28 -8.64
C SER A 108 11.73 -2.83 -8.70
N GLU A 109 12.35 -2.82 -9.88
CA GLU A 109 13.72 -2.33 -10.08
C GLU A 109 13.86 -0.80 -9.94
N SER A 110 12.74 -0.07 -10.07
CA SER A 110 12.72 1.40 -10.05
C SER A 110 12.37 2.01 -8.69
N VAL A 111 12.00 1.17 -7.71
CA VAL A 111 11.47 1.57 -6.40
C VAL A 111 12.09 0.75 -5.28
N THR A 112 12.04 1.27 -4.05
CA THR A 112 12.35 0.50 -2.84
C THR A 112 11.04 -0.02 -2.25
N LEU A 113 10.90 -1.34 -2.09
CA LEU A 113 9.70 -1.94 -1.51
C LEU A 113 9.79 -1.94 0.03
N MET A 114 8.76 -1.39 0.69
CA MET A 114 8.63 -1.37 2.14
C MET A 114 7.38 -2.13 2.56
N ARG A 115 7.47 -2.98 3.59
CA ARG A 115 6.28 -3.55 4.25
C ARG A 115 5.80 -2.60 5.33
N ALA A 116 4.54 -2.20 5.27
CA ALA A 116 3.97 -1.20 6.15
C ALA A 116 2.55 -1.60 6.59
N PRO A 117 2.19 -1.37 7.87
CA PRO A 117 0.80 -1.50 8.29
C PRO A 117 -0.05 -0.40 7.64
N TYR A 118 -1.35 -0.63 7.51
CA TYR A 118 -2.26 0.32 6.88
C TYR A 118 -2.23 1.71 7.54
N GLU A 119 -2.02 1.83 8.86
CA GLU A 119 -1.86 3.14 9.52
C GLU A 119 -0.78 4.01 8.87
N LYS A 120 0.35 3.39 8.49
CA LYS A 120 1.47 4.11 7.91
C LYS A 120 1.17 4.53 6.48
N VAL A 121 0.46 3.69 5.73
CA VAL A 121 -0.07 4.03 4.40
C VAL A 121 -1.03 5.22 4.51
N TYR A 122 -1.94 5.19 5.48
CA TYR A 122 -2.88 6.28 5.73
C TYR A 122 -2.17 7.59 6.08
N GLN A 123 -1.11 7.55 6.90
CA GLN A 123 -0.30 8.73 7.20
C GLN A 123 0.29 9.35 5.93
N TYR A 124 0.88 8.54 5.06
CA TYR A 124 1.43 9.03 3.80
C TYR A 124 0.36 9.64 2.89
N PHE A 125 -0.82 9.03 2.82
CA PHE A 125 -1.94 9.58 2.06
C PHE A 125 -2.37 10.95 2.60
N MET A 126 -2.41 11.11 3.93
CA MET A 126 -2.78 12.37 4.58
C MET A 126 -1.73 13.48 4.43
N GLU A 127 -0.46 13.13 4.20
CA GLU A 127 0.64 14.09 4.04
C GLU A 127 0.72 14.67 2.61
N ASP A 128 0.10 14.02 1.62
CA ASP A 128 0.09 14.47 0.22
C ASP A 128 -1.34 14.79 -0.24
N GLU A 129 -1.70 16.07 -0.12
CA GLU A 129 -3.01 16.61 -0.56
C GLU A 129 -3.23 16.51 -2.08
N THR A 130 -2.22 16.12 -2.87
CA THR A 130 -2.34 15.95 -4.32
C THR A 130 -2.80 14.56 -4.74
N LEU A 131 -2.89 13.61 -3.80
CA LEU A 131 -3.38 12.26 -4.06
C LEU A 131 -4.89 12.22 -4.15
N TYR A 132 -5.39 11.62 -5.23
CA TYR A 132 -6.80 11.34 -5.43
C TYR A 132 -7.24 10.09 -4.64
N GLY A 133 -6.37 9.09 -4.56
CA GLY A 133 -6.67 7.83 -3.88
C GLY A 133 -5.49 6.89 -3.78
N ILE A 134 -5.79 5.66 -3.39
CA ILE A 134 -4.86 4.53 -3.31
C ILE A 134 -5.35 3.44 -4.27
N VAL A 135 -4.44 2.76 -4.96
CA VAL A 135 -4.77 1.57 -5.75
C VAL A 135 -4.11 0.35 -5.13
N LEU A 136 -4.92 -0.64 -4.79
CA LEU A 136 -4.47 -1.96 -4.36
C LEU A 136 -4.25 -2.85 -5.59
N ASP A 137 -3.05 -3.44 -5.66
CA ASP A 137 -2.61 -4.35 -6.72
C ASP A 137 -2.81 -3.82 -8.16
N PRO A 138 -2.28 -2.62 -8.46
CA PRO A 138 -2.56 -1.86 -9.70
C PRO A 138 -2.24 -2.58 -11.01
N PHE A 139 -1.31 -3.55 -11.00
CA PHE A 139 -0.86 -4.27 -12.19
C PHE A 139 -1.57 -5.60 -12.42
N THR A 140 -2.59 -5.91 -11.61
CA THR A 140 -3.43 -7.12 -11.73
C THR A 140 -4.90 -6.71 -11.78
N GLU A 141 -5.82 -7.55 -11.29
CA GLU A 141 -7.18 -7.11 -10.99
C GLU A 141 -7.12 -6.12 -9.83
N ASN A 142 -7.09 -4.83 -10.19
CA ASN A 142 -6.87 -3.75 -9.25
C ASN A 142 -8.13 -3.37 -8.47
N LEU A 143 -7.93 -2.72 -7.33
CA LEU A 143 -9.01 -2.10 -6.57
C LEU A 143 -8.63 -0.67 -6.23
N GLU A 144 -9.38 0.28 -6.80
CA GLU A 144 -9.25 1.70 -6.47
C GLU A 144 -9.97 2.01 -5.16
N LEU A 145 -9.25 2.65 -4.25
CA LEU A 145 -9.72 3.13 -2.96
C LEU A 145 -9.78 4.66 -3.02
N PRO A 146 -10.98 5.25 -3.20
CA PRO A 146 -11.14 6.69 -3.12
C PRO A 146 -10.95 7.17 -1.68
N ALA A 147 -10.71 8.47 -1.52
CA ALA A 147 -10.43 9.11 -0.22
C ALA A 147 -11.45 8.74 0.87
N GLU A 148 -12.74 8.66 0.53
CA GLU A 148 -13.80 8.31 1.47
C GLU A 148 -13.60 6.91 2.07
N LEU A 149 -13.24 5.92 1.25
CA LEU A 149 -12.96 4.57 1.72
C LEU A 149 -11.69 4.55 2.55
N ILE A 150 -10.66 5.28 2.13
CA ILE A 150 -9.38 5.36 2.84
C ILE A 150 -9.58 5.88 4.27
N HIS A 151 -10.33 6.97 4.43
CA HIS A 151 -10.69 7.52 5.73
C HIS A 151 -11.60 6.61 6.54
N ALA A 152 -12.54 5.91 5.87
CA ALA A 152 -13.45 4.97 6.55
C ALA A 152 -12.67 3.80 7.14
N ILE A 153 -11.78 3.18 6.37
CA ILE A 153 -10.90 2.08 6.83
C ILE A 153 -10.11 2.53 8.06
N ALA A 154 -9.45 3.69 8.00
CA ALA A 154 -8.64 4.20 9.11
C ALA A 154 -9.41 4.41 10.43
N ARG A 155 -10.74 4.54 10.36
CA ARG A 155 -11.62 4.71 11.52
C ARG A 155 -12.25 3.39 12.00
N MET A 156 -12.07 2.29 11.28
CA MET A 156 -12.53 0.98 11.70
C MET A 156 -11.72 0.51 12.91
N ASP A 157 -12.42 -0.15 13.84
CA ASP A 157 -11.78 -0.87 14.94
C ASP A 157 -10.96 -2.03 14.37
N SER A 158 -9.80 -2.29 14.99
CA SER A 158 -8.99 -3.46 14.68
C SER A 158 -9.75 -4.73 15.08
N HIS A 159 -9.72 -5.74 14.21
CA HIS A 159 -10.32 -7.06 14.41
C HIS A 159 -9.26 -8.13 14.77
N LEU A 160 -7.98 -7.74 14.90
CA LEU A 160 -6.93 -8.59 15.42
C LEU A 160 -7.20 -8.99 16.88
N GLU A 161 -6.88 -10.24 17.22
CA GLU A 161 -6.77 -10.65 18.62
C GLU A 161 -5.52 -10.01 19.23
N ASP A 162 -5.68 -9.20 20.27
CA ASP A 162 -4.56 -8.81 21.12
C ASP A 162 -4.00 -10.08 21.76
N GLU A 163 -2.80 -10.50 21.34
CA GLU A 163 -2.01 -11.44 22.11
C GLU A 163 -1.58 -10.74 23.40
N ALA A 164 -2.29 -11.06 24.49
CA ALA A 164 -1.94 -10.67 25.86
C ALA A 164 -0.62 -11.31 26.32
#